data_AF-A0A7X4A0B4-F1
#
_entry.id   AF-A0A7X4A0B4-F1
#
_cell.length_a   1.000
_cell.length_b   1.000
_cell.length_c   1.000
_cell.angle_alpha   90.00
_cell.angle_beta   90.00
_cell.angle_gamma   90.00
#
_symmetry.space_group_name_H-M   'P 1'
#
loop_
_entity.id
_entity.type
_entity.pdbx_description
1 polymer ?
#
loop_
_entity_poly.entity_id
_entity_poly.type
_entity_poly.pdbx_seq_one_letter_code
_entity_poly.pdbx_strand_id
1 'polypeptide(L)'
;MTRGGVLRVDEFLSWFRGVSQGFRDRSPVLMVSGSIGLVPLVQRLGMPDRINHLFPYRLGPWSRHDSVECFKRLAESHGLPIDGEVADAVYEALGVGIPHHVQSYFAHLQDFVAMRNLERVTVEHVGEVYRTELLGPAGQSDLAHYETRLRDALDGDSYRIALEILAEAATQDVFTGRARRLLERWYSPVMEEAPRRIGEALDVLMHDGYLEAGGDGHRFPFQLLKDWWLARFRDHHVPLMDRVPEAN
;
A
#
# COMPACT_ATOMS: atom_id res chain seq x y z
N MET A 1 6.35 -3.74 22.73
CA MET A 1 6.82 -2.48 23.37
C MET A 1 7.07 -2.73 24.85
N THR A 2 8.13 -2.14 25.41
CA THR A 2 8.41 -2.23 26.86
C THR A 2 7.48 -1.29 27.65
N ARG A 3 7.21 -1.61 28.92
CA ARG A 3 6.37 -0.80 29.81
C ARG A 3 6.82 0.67 29.90
N GLY A 4 8.13 0.91 29.82
CA GLY A 4 8.71 2.27 29.80
C GLY A 4 8.60 2.99 28.44
N GLY A 5 8.29 2.29 27.36
CA GLY A 5 7.95 2.93 26.08
C GLY A 5 6.57 3.56 26.11
N VAL A 6 5.58 2.83 26.65
CA VAL A 6 4.19 3.30 26.76
C VAL A 6 4.08 4.54 27.64
N LEU A 7 4.78 4.54 28.79
CA LEU A 7 4.80 5.71 29.70
C LEU A 7 5.35 6.97 29.02
N ARG A 8 6.43 6.85 28.25
CA ARG A 8 7.01 7.99 27.52
C ARG A 8 6.07 8.53 26.44
N VAL A 9 5.31 7.66 25.78
CA VAL A 9 4.29 8.09 24.80
C VAL A 9 3.17 8.86 25.51
N ASP A 10 2.69 8.35 26.65
CA ASP A 10 1.64 9.03 27.44
C ASP A 10 2.10 10.40 27.95
N GLU A 11 3.32 10.50 28.50
CA GLU A 11 3.91 11.75 28.95
C GLU A 11 4.03 12.77 27.81
N PHE A 12 4.55 12.34 26.65
CA PHE A 12 4.70 13.20 25.49
C PHE A 12 3.35 13.69 24.96
N LEU A 13 2.38 12.79 24.75
CA LEU A 13 1.08 13.18 24.18
C LEU A 13 0.27 14.03 25.16
N SER A 14 0.39 13.78 26.46
CA SER A 14 -0.23 14.62 27.49
C SER A 14 0.35 16.03 27.50
N TRP A 15 1.67 16.16 27.45
CA TRP A 15 2.34 17.46 27.31
C TRP A 15 1.93 18.16 26.02
N PHE A 16 1.94 17.46 24.88
CA PHE A 16 1.59 18.01 23.57
C PHE A 16 0.16 18.55 23.54
N ARG A 17 -0.79 17.80 24.13
CA ARG A 17 -2.16 18.27 24.31
C ARG A 17 -2.23 19.52 25.18
N GLY A 18 -1.52 19.55 26.31
CA GLY A 18 -1.49 20.72 27.19
C GLY A 18 -0.96 21.97 26.50
N VAL A 19 0.12 21.82 25.72
CA VAL A 19 0.72 22.92 24.95
C VAL A 19 -0.20 23.40 23.83
N SER A 20 -0.75 22.49 23.04
CA SER A 20 -1.64 22.85 21.91
C SER A 20 -2.90 23.58 22.35
N GLN A 21 -3.48 23.19 23.50
CA GLN A 21 -4.65 23.86 24.09
C GLN A 21 -4.31 25.19 24.78
N GLY A 22 -3.04 25.41 25.14
CA GLY A 22 -2.57 26.63 25.79
C GLY A 22 -2.44 27.83 24.87
N PHE A 23 -2.39 27.63 23.54
CA PHE A 23 -2.32 28.72 22.58
C PHE A 23 -3.69 29.41 22.41
N ARG A 24 -3.84 30.66 22.89
CA ARG A 24 -5.01 31.53 22.65
C ARG A 24 -4.79 32.51 21.50
N ASP A 25 -5.87 32.85 20.80
CA ASP A 25 -6.16 33.91 19.80
C ASP A 25 -5.13 34.22 18.66
N ARG A 26 -3.91 33.68 18.72
CA ARG A 26 -2.89 33.70 17.65
C ARG A 26 -2.14 32.37 17.61
N SER A 27 -2.92 31.29 17.58
CA SER A 27 -2.41 29.93 17.74
C SER A 27 -1.71 29.43 16.47
N PRO A 28 -0.54 28.79 16.57
CA PRO A 28 0.07 28.09 15.45
C PRO A 28 -0.84 26.94 14.99
N VAL A 29 -0.96 26.74 13.68
CA VAL A 29 -1.60 25.55 13.12
C VAL A 29 -0.59 24.39 13.22
N LEU A 30 -0.87 23.43 14.09
CA LEU A 30 -0.08 22.22 14.23
C LEU A 30 -0.58 21.15 13.27
N MET A 31 0.30 20.68 12.39
CA MET A 31 0.04 19.53 11.53
C MET A 31 0.94 18.38 11.94
N VAL A 32 0.33 17.26 12.29
CA VAL A 32 1.03 16.00 12.58
C VAL A 32 0.77 15.08 11.41
N SER A 33 1.83 14.64 10.75
CA SER A 33 1.76 13.69 9.64
C SER A 33 2.57 12.44 9.97
N GLY A 34 2.15 11.32 9.41
CA GLY A 34 2.82 10.05 9.54
C GLY A 34 2.29 9.10 8.48
N SER A 35 3.17 8.23 7.98
CA SER A 35 2.78 7.10 7.13
C SER A 35 1.95 6.06 7.90
N ILE A 36 2.02 6.09 9.23
CA ILE A 36 1.20 5.30 10.14
C ILE A 36 0.22 6.21 10.86
N GLY A 37 -1.05 5.82 10.87
CA GLY A 37 -2.10 6.57 11.55
C GLY A 37 -1.82 6.67 13.05
N LEU A 38 -1.78 7.90 13.57
CA LEU A 38 -1.64 8.15 15.01
C LEU A 38 -2.83 7.59 15.80
N VAL A 39 -4.03 7.59 15.20
CA VAL A 39 -5.28 7.12 15.82
C VAL A 39 -5.23 5.62 16.18
N PRO A 40 -4.96 4.69 15.23
CA PRO A 40 -4.78 3.28 15.57
C PRO A 40 -3.71 3.03 16.65
N LEU A 41 -2.61 3.80 16.61
CA LEU A 41 -1.52 3.64 17.57
C LEU A 41 -1.97 3.96 19.01
N VAL A 42 -2.62 5.11 19.23
CA VAL A 42 -3.06 5.48 20.58
C VAL A 42 -4.21 4.62 21.11
N GLN A 43 -5.04 4.08 20.21
CA GLN A 43 -6.09 3.13 20.57
C GLN A 43 -5.49 1.83 21.09
N ARG A 44 -4.49 1.28 20.41
CA ARG A 44 -3.74 0.09 20.86
C ARG A 44 -3.03 0.31 22.20
N LEU A 45 -2.63 1.55 22.48
CA LEU A 45 -1.99 1.93 23.74
C LEU A 45 -2.99 2.28 24.87
N GLY A 46 -4.30 2.21 24.61
CA GLY A 46 -5.34 2.49 25.61
C GLY A 46 -5.46 3.96 26.00
N MET A 47 -5.02 4.89 25.14
CA MET A 47 -4.95 6.33 25.41
C MET A 47 -5.57 7.20 24.30
N PRO A 48 -6.77 6.87 23.78
CA PRO A 48 -7.36 7.60 22.64
C PRO A 48 -7.70 9.06 22.95
N ASP A 49 -7.93 9.40 24.22
CA ASP A 49 -8.23 10.74 24.69
C ASP A 49 -7.06 11.72 24.51
N ARG A 50 -5.82 11.21 24.35
CA ARG A 50 -4.64 12.07 24.24
C ARG A 50 -4.58 12.88 22.95
N ILE A 51 -5.23 12.42 21.89
CA ILE A 51 -5.19 13.06 20.56
C ILE A 51 -6.55 13.60 20.11
N ASN A 52 -7.57 13.57 20.97
CA ASN A 52 -8.94 13.95 20.60
C ASN A 52 -9.12 15.43 20.22
N HIS A 53 -8.10 16.26 20.42
CA HIS A 53 -8.01 17.66 20.04
C HIS A 53 -7.48 17.84 18.61
N LEU A 54 -6.98 16.77 17.97
CA LEU A 54 -6.52 16.77 16.58
C LEU A 54 -7.67 16.35 15.65
N PHE A 55 -7.69 16.95 14.47
CA PHE A 55 -8.62 16.58 13.41
C PHE A 55 -7.93 15.59 12.46
N PRO A 56 -8.41 14.33 12.36
CA PRO A 56 -7.82 13.38 11.43
C PRO A 56 -8.14 13.81 10.00
N TYR A 57 -7.10 13.89 9.17
CA TYR A 57 -7.23 14.11 7.74
C TYR A 57 -6.51 12.99 7.01
N ARG A 58 -7.24 12.23 6.20
CA ARG A 58 -6.67 11.18 5.36
C ARG A 58 -6.34 11.77 4.00
N LEU A 59 -5.06 11.86 3.68
CA LEU A 59 -4.62 12.19 2.33
C LEU A 59 -4.77 10.94 1.46
N GLY A 60 -5.78 10.94 0.60
CA GLY A 60 -6.01 9.88 -0.37
C GLY A 60 -5.12 10.02 -1.61
N PRO A 61 -5.18 9.04 -2.51
CA PRO A 61 -4.58 9.19 -3.84
C PRO A 61 -5.23 10.35 -4.60
N TRP A 62 -4.50 10.88 -5.58
CA TRP A 62 -5.03 11.82 -6.54
C TRP A 62 -6.16 11.22 -7.38
N SER A 63 -7.02 12.11 -7.87
CA SER A 63 -8.00 11.74 -8.87
C SER A 63 -7.30 11.32 -10.18
N ARG A 64 -8.04 10.63 -11.06
CA ARG A 64 -7.59 10.35 -12.44
C ARG A 64 -7.18 11.63 -13.16
N HIS A 65 -8.02 12.65 -13.06
CA HIS A 65 -7.77 13.96 -13.67
C HIS A 65 -6.43 14.56 -13.20
N ASP A 66 -6.20 14.63 -11.89
CA ASP A 66 -5.00 15.26 -11.34
C ASP A 66 -3.73 14.45 -11.67
N SER A 67 -3.85 13.13 -11.72
CA SER A 67 -2.75 12.24 -12.08
C SER A 67 -2.33 12.41 -13.53
N VAL A 68 -3.31 12.42 -14.45
CA VAL A 68 -3.10 12.63 -15.89
C VAL A 68 -2.55 14.03 -16.15
N GLU A 69 -3.10 15.05 -15.50
CA GLU A 69 -2.65 16.44 -15.64
C GLU A 69 -1.23 16.62 -15.09
N CYS A 70 -0.92 16.02 -13.94
CA CYS A 70 0.44 16.04 -13.38
C CYS A 70 1.44 15.41 -14.36
N PHE A 71 1.11 14.26 -14.93
CA PHE A 71 1.97 13.58 -15.90
C PHE A 71 2.20 14.42 -17.16
N LYS A 72 1.15 15.05 -17.70
CA LYS A 72 1.26 15.95 -18.85
C LYS A 72 2.19 17.12 -18.56
N ARG A 73 2.05 17.76 -17.39
CA ARG A 73 2.93 18.86 -16.97
C ARG A 73 4.38 18.42 -16.78
N LEU A 74 4.61 17.21 -16.26
CA LEU A 74 5.96 16.65 -16.16
C LEU A 74 6.58 16.45 -17.56
N ALA A 75 5.81 15.92 -18.51
CA ALA A 75 6.27 15.76 -19.89
C ALA A 75 6.61 17.11 -20.54
N GLU A 76 5.72 18.10 -20.40
CA GLU A 76 5.94 19.46 -20.90
C GLU A 76 7.18 20.12 -20.26
N SER A 77 7.33 20.04 -18.94
CA SER A 77 8.44 20.70 -18.23
C SER A 77 9.80 20.13 -18.58
N HIS A 78 9.85 18.87 -19.03
CA HIS A 78 11.08 18.21 -19.47
C HIS A 78 11.21 18.12 -21.00
N GLY A 79 10.29 18.75 -21.75
CA GLY A 79 10.32 18.74 -23.21
C GLY A 79 10.17 17.35 -23.83
N LEU A 80 9.49 16.41 -23.14
CA LEU A 80 9.24 15.06 -23.61
C LEU A 80 7.98 15.03 -24.49
N PRO A 81 8.09 14.81 -25.81
CA PRO A 81 6.92 14.74 -26.67
C PRO A 81 6.16 13.43 -26.44
N ILE A 82 4.91 13.54 -25.99
CA ILE A 82 4.02 12.39 -25.75
C ILE A 82 2.78 12.48 -26.63
N ASP A 83 2.26 11.33 -27.04
CA ASP A 83 0.93 11.26 -27.67
C ASP A 83 -0.19 11.49 -26.65
N GLY A 84 -1.36 11.91 -27.15
CA GLY A 84 -2.48 12.37 -26.32
C GLY A 84 -3.00 11.31 -25.33
N GLU A 85 -2.86 10.02 -25.65
CA GLU A 85 -3.35 8.89 -24.85
C GLU A 85 -2.31 8.35 -23.86
N VAL A 86 -1.05 8.82 -23.91
CA VAL A 86 0.04 8.28 -23.07
C VAL A 86 -0.22 8.49 -21.59
N ALA A 87 -0.63 9.71 -21.20
CA ALA A 87 -0.87 10.02 -19.80
C ALA A 87 -2.04 9.18 -19.22
N ASP A 88 -3.08 8.96 -20.03
CA ASP A 88 -4.19 8.08 -19.68
C ASP A 88 -3.71 6.63 -19.54
N ALA A 89 -2.93 6.12 -20.50
CA ALA A 89 -2.38 4.77 -20.45
C ALA A 89 -1.48 4.53 -19.22
N VAL A 90 -0.70 5.53 -18.82
CA VAL A 90 0.11 5.47 -17.58
C VAL A 90 -0.78 5.37 -16.35
N TYR A 91 -1.86 6.17 -16.28
CA TYR A 91 -2.81 6.08 -15.18
C TYR A 91 -3.47 4.70 -15.12
N GLU A 92 -3.93 4.16 -16.25
CA GLU A 92 -4.53 2.82 -16.29
C GLU A 92 -3.53 1.73 -15.90
N ALA A 93 -2.25 1.86 -16.29
CA ALA A 93 -1.20 0.93 -15.89
C ALA A 93 -0.89 0.98 -14.38
N LEU A 94 -0.96 2.17 -13.76
CA LEU A 94 -0.80 2.31 -12.32
C LEU A 94 -2.05 1.84 -11.56
N GLY A 95 -3.24 2.07 -12.11
CA GLY A 95 -4.54 1.77 -11.50
C GLY A 95 -4.98 2.76 -10.40
N VAL A 96 -4.04 3.49 -9.80
CA VAL A 96 -4.31 4.50 -8.75
C VAL A 96 -3.45 5.74 -8.94
N GLY A 97 -3.97 6.89 -8.52
CA GLY A 97 -3.26 8.18 -8.55
C GLY A 97 -2.33 8.41 -7.37
N ILE A 98 -1.43 7.49 -7.02
CA ILE A 98 -0.44 7.79 -5.97
C ILE A 98 0.63 8.72 -6.55
N PRO A 99 0.85 9.93 -5.98
CA PRO A 99 1.75 10.94 -6.54
C PRO A 99 3.15 10.42 -6.85
N HIS A 100 3.72 9.66 -5.90
CA HIS A 100 5.05 9.09 -6.03
C HIS A 100 5.15 8.09 -7.18
N HIS A 101 4.14 7.26 -7.39
CA HIS A 101 4.14 6.28 -8.49
C HIS A 101 3.99 6.93 -9.85
N VAL A 102 3.19 8.00 -9.97
CA VAL A 102 3.11 8.80 -11.21
C VAL A 102 4.48 9.39 -11.56
N GLN A 103 5.19 9.95 -10.56
CA GLN A 103 6.52 10.53 -10.75
C GLN A 103 7.60 9.47 -11.05
N SER A 104 7.58 8.34 -10.33
CA SER A 104 8.50 7.22 -10.56
C SER A 104 8.31 6.64 -11.97
N TYR A 105 7.05 6.44 -12.40
CA TYR A 105 6.76 6.00 -13.76
C TYR A 105 7.34 6.96 -14.81
N PHE A 106 7.13 8.27 -14.61
CA PHE A 106 7.67 9.28 -15.52
C PHE A 106 9.20 9.22 -15.59
N ALA A 107 9.89 9.05 -14.47
CA ALA A 107 11.34 8.91 -14.43
C ALA A 107 11.83 7.69 -15.25
N HIS A 108 11.21 6.52 -15.05
CA HIS A 108 11.53 5.32 -15.84
C HIS A 108 11.27 5.50 -17.34
N LEU A 109 10.18 6.20 -17.69
CA LEU A 109 9.86 6.49 -19.08
C LEU A 109 10.89 7.45 -19.71
N GLN A 110 11.35 8.45 -18.96
CA GLN A 110 12.42 9.34 -19.40
C GLN A 110 13.72 8.60 -19.66
N ASP A 111 14.14 7.74 -18.72
CA ASP A 111 15.35 6.93 -18.88
C ASP A 111 15.23 6.02 -20.10
N PHE A 112 14.08 5.38 -20.29
CA PHE A 112 13.79 4.55 -21.45
C PHE A 112 13.90 5.32 -22.78
N VAL A 113 13.32 6.52 -22.84
CA VAL A 113 13.39 7.40 -24.01
C VAL A 113 14.82 7.83 -24.30
N ALA A 114 15.58 8.20 -23.28
CA ALA A 114 16.98 8.62 -23.42
C ALA A 114 17.86 7.47 -23.91
N MET A 115 17.68 6.26 -23.37
CA MET A 115 18.46 5.07 -23.78
C MET A 115 18.18 4.65 -25.22
N ARG A 116 16.93 4.81 -25.69
CA ARG A 116 16.51 4.40 -27.04
C ARG A 116 16.52 5.54 -28.06
N ASN A 117 16.87 6.74 -27.64
CA ASN A 117 16.87 7.94 -28.47
C ASN A 117 15.53 8.15 -29.20
N LEU A 118 14.43 8.02 -28.47
CA LEU A 118 13.08 8.17 -29.03
C LEU A 118 12.70 9.64 -29.15
N GLU A 119 12.16 10.03 -30.32
CA GLU A 119 11.68 11.40 -30.54
C GLU A 119 10.29 11.65 -29.92
N ARG A 120 9.52 10.58 -29.67
CA ARG A 120 8.14 10.65 -29.19
C ARG A 120 7.73 9.38 -28.43
N VAL A 121 6.94 9.58 -27.38
CA VAL A 121 6.34 8.48 -26.60
C VAL A 121 4.95 8.13 -27.12
N THR A 122 4.71 6.83 -27.30
CA THR A 122 3.40 6.25 -27.66
C THR A 122 2.90 5.35 -26.54
N VAL A 123 1.66 4.86 -26.66
CA VAL A 123 1.04 3.95 -25.67
C VAL A 123 1.78 2.61 -25.61
N GLU A 124 2.38 2.15 -26.71
CA GLU A 124 3.17 0.92 -26.73
C GLU A 124 4.39 1.01 -25.82
N HIS A 125 5.06 2.17 -25.77
CA HIS A 125 6.21 2.41 -24.90
C HIS A 125 5.81 2.37 -23.41
N VAL A 126 4.61 2.83 -23.06
CA VAL A 126 4.05 2.70 -21.70
C VAL A 126 3.98 1.22 -21.33
N GLY A 127 3.34 0.40 -22.16
CA GLY A 127 3.26 -1.05 -21.91
C GLY A 127 4.62 -1.74 -21.82
N GLU A 128 5.61 -1.28 -22.58
CA GLU A 128 6.98 -1.80 -22.52
C GLU A 128 7.68 -1.41 -21.21
N VAL A 129 7.73 -0.12 -20.87
CA VAL A 129 8.34 0.39 -19.64
C VAL A 129 7.74 -0.25 -18.40
N TYR A 130 6.41 -0.42 -18.38
CA TYR A 130 5.74 -1.14 -17.29
C TYR A 130 6.29 -2.55 -17.08
N ARG A 131 6.48 -3.32 -18.17
CA ARG A 131 6.94 -4.71 -18.10
C ARG A 131 8.45 -4.84 -17.88
N THR A 132 9.25 -3.99 -18.51
CA THR A 132 10.72 -4.14 -18.52
C THR A 132 11.41 -3.37 -17.42
N GLU A 133 10.89 -2.19 -17.03
CA GLU A 133 11.51 -1.33 -16.03
C GLU A 133 10.83 -1.51 -14.67
N LEU A 134 9.52 -1.28 -14.59
CA LEU A 134 8.78 -1.28 -13.30
C LEU A 134 8.58 -2.70 -12.73
N LEU A 135 8.20 -3.67 -13.56
CA LEU A 135 8.10 -5.09 -13.15
C LEU A 135 9.42 -5.86 -13.34
N GLY A 136 10.38 -5.26 -14.03
CA GLY A 136 11.69 -5.85 -14.26
C GLY A 136 12.64 -5.76 -13.07
N PRO A 137 13.92 -6.16 -13.26
CA PRO A 137 14.91 -6.19 -12.19
C PRO A 137 15.14 -4.84 -11.51
N ALA A 138 15.00 -3.73 -12.24
CA ALA A 138 15.18 -2.38 -11.70
C ALA A 138 14.06 -2.01 -10.72
N GLY A 139 12.80 -2.13 -11.13
CA GLY A 139 11.64 -1.83 -10.27
C GLY A 139 11.42 -2.83 -9.13
N GLN A 140 12.03 -4.03 -9.18
CA GLN A 140 12.02 -4.95 -8.03
C GLN A 140 12.67 -4.34 -6.79
N SER A 141 13.73 -3.53 -6.92
CA SER A 141 14.34 -2.84 -5.77
C SER A 141 13.35 -1.87 -5.14
N ASP A 142 12.65 -1.12 -5.97
CA ASP A 142 11.65 -0.14 -5.55
C ASP A 142 10.37 -0.80 -5.02
N LEU A 143 10.09 -2.07 -5.31
CA LEU A 143 8.94 -2.78 -4.73
C LEU A 143 9.33 -3.67 -3.53
N ALA A 144 10.61 -4.04 -3.39
CA ALA A 144 11.12 -4.86 -2.30
C ALA A 144 10.96 -4.22 -0.91
N HIS A 145 10.86 -2.88 -0.84
CA HIS A 145 10.60 -2.21 0.44
C HIS A 145 9.22 -2.54 1.01
N TYR A 146 8.23 -2.88 0.18
CA TYR A 146 6.92 -3.36 0.64
C TYR A 146 7.09 -4.67 1.43
N GLU A 147 7.79 -5.67 0.88
CA GLU A 147 8.01 -6.93 1.62
C GLU A 147 8.81 -6.71 2.92
N THR A 148 9.84 -5.86 2.89
CA THR A 148 10.64 -5.52 4.08
C THR A 148 9.76 -4.90 5.17
N ARG A 149 8.93 -3.91 4.81
CA ARG A 149 8.00 -3.27 5.75
C ARG A 149 7.00 -4.26 6.35
N LEU A 150 6.45 -5.15 5.52
CA LEU A 150 5.50 -6.15 5.97
C LEU A 150 6.14 -7.11 7.00
N ARG A 151 7.40 -7.49 6.76
CA ARG A 151 8.19 -8.34 7.64
C ARG A 151 8.54 -7.66 8.96
N ASP A 152 8.83 -6.36 8.93
CA ASP A 152 9.14 -5.58 10.13
C ASP A 152 7.89 -5.29 10.98
N ALA A 153 6.72 -5.21 10.34
CA ALA A 153 5.45 -4.89 11.01
C ALA A 153 4.77 -6.10 11.68
N LEU A 154 5.01 -7.32 11.18
CA LEU A 154 4.32 -8.53 11.58
C LEU A 154 5.28 -9.55 12.21
N ASP A 155 4.79 -10.34 13.17
CA ASP A 155 5.55 -11.51 13.65
C ASP A 155 5.58 -12.62 12.58
N GLY A 156 6.41 -13.65 12.77
CA GLY A 156 6.64 -14.67 11.73
C GLY A 156 5.37 -15.38 11.24
N ASP A 157 4.43 -15.66 12.14
CA ASP A 157 3.16 -16.32 11.83
C ASP A 157 2.19 -15.39 11.10
N SER A 158 2.05 -14.15 11.59
CA SER A 158 1.17 -13.15 10.97
C SER A 158 1.72 -12.69 9.62
N TYR A 159 3.05 -12.63 9.47
CA TYR A 159 3.72 -12.38 8.20
C TYR A 159 3.41 -13.48 7.19
N ARG A 160 3.48 -14.76 7.58
CA ARG A 160 3.09 -15.87 6.70
C ARG A 160 1.62 -15.79 6.28
N ILE A 161 0.73 -15.47 7.21
CA ILE A 161 -0.69 -15.25 6.90
C ILE A 161 -0.87 -14.09 5.92
N ALA A 162 -0.16 -12.98 6.13
CA ALA A 162 -0.24 -11.82 5.24
C ALA A 162 0.20 -12.18 3.81
N LEU A 163 1.26 -12.97 3.66
CA LEU A 163 1.70 -13.47 2.33
C LEU A 163 0.62 -14.33 1.67
N GLU A 164 -0.04 -15.22 2.41
CA GLU A 164 -1.15 -16.04 1.88
C GLU A 164 -2.34 -15.19 1.43
N ILE A 165 -2.70 -14.16 2.20
CA ILE A 165 -3.75 -13.20 1.84
C ILE A 165 -3.39 -12.44 0.56
N LEU A 166 -2.14 -11.95 0.46
CA LEU A 166 -1.65 -11.23 -0.71
C LEU A 166 -1.57 -12.12 -1.95
N ALA A 167 -1.12 -13.37 -1.79
CA ALA A 167 -1.07 -14.35 -2.88
C ALA A 167 -2.47 -14.68 -3.41
N GLU A 168 -3.42 -14.91 -2.52
CA GLU A 168 -4.82 -15.13 -2.90
C GLU A 168 -5.41 -13.89 -3.59
N ALA A 169 -5.23 -12.69 -3.02
CA ALA A 169 -5.73 -11.45 -3.62
C ALA A 169 -5.11 -11.16 -5.00
N ALA A 170 -3.82 -11.48 -5.18
CA ALA A 170 -3.12 -11.20 -6.44
C ALA A 170 -3.54 -12.18 -7.54
N THR A 171 -3.68 -13.46 -7.19
CA THR A 171 -4.01 -14.53 -8.15
C THR A 171 -5.50 -14.63 -8.46
N GLN A 172 -6.36 -14.40 -7.47
CA GLN A 172 -7.82 -14.47 -7.59
C GLN A 172 -8.48 -13.11 -7.79
N ASP A 173 -7.69 -12.05 -7.93
CA ASP A 173 -8.13 -10.65 -8.06
C ASP A 173 -8.81 -10.06 -6.80
N VAL A 174 -9.24 -10.91 -5.86
CA VAL A 174 -9.89 -10.53 -4.61
C VAL A 174 -9.70 -11.57 -3.50
N PHE A 175 -9.37 -11.11 -2.30
CA PHE A 175 -9.46 -11.90 -1.09
C PHE A 175 -10.86 -11.81 -0.48
N THR A 176 -11.70 -12.79 -0.80
CA THR A 176 -13.13 -12.80 -0.41
C THR A 176 -13.33 -13.21 1.05
N GLY A 177 -14.52 -12.90 1.60
CA GLY A 177 -14.93 -13.42 2.90
C GLY A 177 -14.99 -14.96 2.97
N ARG A 178 -15.17 -15.63 1.83
CA ARG A 178 -15.10 -17.10 1.74
C ARG A 178 -13.66 -17.60 1.83
N ALA A 179 -12.73 -16.96 1.12
CA ALA A 179 -11.30 -17.24 1.20
C ALA A 179 -10.79 -17.08 2.64
N ARG A 180 -11.20 -16.00 3.32
CA ARG A 180 -10.93 -15.80 4.76
C ARG A 180 -11.36 -16.98 5.62
N ARG A 181 -12.61 -17.44 5.48
CA ARG A 181 -13.12 -18.59 6.26
C ARG A 181 -12.40 -19.90 5.94
N LEU A 182 -11.88 -20.06 4.73
CA LEU A 182 -11.04 -21.21 4.39
C LEU A 182 -9.69 -21.08 5.08
N LEU A 183 -9.03 -19.94 4.96
CA LEU A 183 -7.75 -19.67 5.62
C LEU A 183 -7.83 -19.89 7.14
N GLU A 184 -8.88 -19.38 7.79
CA GLU A 184 -9.15 -19.62 9.21
C GLU A 184 -9.24 -21.13 9.53
N ARG A 185 -9.95 -21.91 8.71
CA ARG A 185 -10.07 -23.37 8.89
C ARG A 185 -8.73 -24.10 8.72
N TRP A 186 -7.90 -23.67 7.78
CA TRP A 186 -6.59 -24.26 7.52
C TRP A 186 -5.59 -24.00 8.66
N TYR A 187 -5.62 -22.80 9.24
CA TYR A 187 -4.65 -22.40 10.26
C TYR A 187 -5.09 -22.71 11.69
N SER A 188 -6.40 -22.79 11.98
CA SER A 188 -6.88 -23.05 13.34
C SER A 188 -6.32 -24.33 14.01
N PRO A 189 -6.08 -25.46 13.29
CA PRO A 189 -5.51 -26.65 13.91
C PRO A 189 -4.01 -26.55 14.25
N VAL A 190 -3.28 -25.65 13.58
CA VAL A 190 -1.81 -25.56 13.65
C VAL A 190 -1.30 -24.25 14.26
N MET A 191 -2.20 -23.31 14.52
CA MET A 191 -1.87 -21.97 15.00
C MET A 191 -2.91 -21.48 16.00
N GLU A 192 -2.45 -21.15 17.20
CA GLU A 192 -3.29 -20.52 18.21
C GLU A 192 -3.77 -19.13 17.75
N GLU A 193 -5.03 -18.84 18.05
CA GLU A 193 -5.66 -17.55 17.75
C GLU A 193 -5.61 -17.17 16.27
N ALA A 194 -5.59 -18.16 15.35
CA ALA A 194 -5.55 -17.94 13.91
C ALA A 194 -6.58 -16.89 13.41
N PRO A 195 -7.86 -16.89 13.86
CA PRO A 195 -8.80 -15.85 13.45
C PRO A 195 -8.39 -14.43 13.86
N ARG A 196 -7.79 -14.27 15.06
CA ARG A 196 -7.28 -12.97 15.54
C ARG A 196 -6.09 -12.53 14.69
N ARG A 197 -5.13 -13.43 14.45
CA ARG A 197 -3.93 -13.16 13.64
C ARG A 197 -4.27 -12.80 12.19
N ILE A 198 -5.26 -13.47 11.60
CA ILE A 198 -5.80 -13.13 10.27
C ILE A 198 -6.42 -11.74 10.26
N GLY A 199 -7.18 -11.38 11.30
CA GLY A 199 -7.71 -10.02 11.47
C GLY A 199 -6.59 -8.97 11.54
N GLU A 200 -5.58 -9.21 12.38
CA GLU A 200 -4.44 -8.29 12.54
C GLU A 200 -3.61 -8.14 11.27
N ALA A 201 -3.39 -9.23 10.54
CA ALA A 201 -2.72 -9.19 9.25
C ALA A 201 -3.53 -8.34 8.24
N LEU A 202 -4.85 -8.53 8.16
CA LEU A 202 -5.72 -7.71 7.29
C LEU A 202 -5.68 -6.23 7.69
N ASP A 203 -5.74 -5.93 8.98
CA ASP A 203 -5.67 -4.55 9.47
C ASP A 203 -4.36 -3.88 9.05
N VAL A 204 -3.23 -4.58 9.17
CA VAL A 204 -1.92 -4.08 8.70
C VAL A 204 -1.89 -3.92 7.18
N LEU A 205 -2.37 -4.91 6.42
CA LEU A 205 -2.40 -4.85 4.95
C LEU A 205 -3.27 -3.69 4.44
N MET A 206 -4.40 -3.43 5.08
CA MET A 206 -5.26 -2.30 4.73
C MET A 206 -4.68 -0.96 5.15
N HIS A 207 -4.12 -0.91 6.36
CA HIS A 207 -3.54 0.31 6.91
C HIS A 207 -2.32 0.77 6.11
N ASP A 208 -1.45 -0.16 5.71
CA ASP A 208 -0.24 0.13 4.94
C ASP A 208 -0.49 0.23 3.42
N GLY A 209 -1.76 0.12 2.98
CA GLY A 209 -2.15 0.38 1.60
C GLY A 209 -1.87 -0.76 0.62
N TYR A 210 -1.67 -1.98 1.11
CA TYR A 210 -1.57 -3.17 0.25
C TYR A 210 -2.92 -3.55 -0.33
N LEU A 211 -3.97 -3.47 0.50
CA LEU A 211 -5.32 -3.86 0.15
C LEU A 211 -6.32 -2.79 0.54
N GLU A 212 -7.43 -2.71 -0.19
CA GLU A 212 -8.59 -1.93 0.18
C GLU A 212 -9.82 -2.82 0.28
N ALA A 213 -10.73 -2.45 1.18
CA ALA A 213 -12.01 -3.12 1.32
C ALA A 213 -12.93 -2.74 0.15
N GLY A 214 -13.46 -3.75 -0.53
CA GLY A 214 -14.49 -3.64 -1.56
C GLY A 214 -15.77 -4.38 -1.15
N GLY A 215 -16.79 -4.35 -2.02
CA GLY A 215 -18.09 -4.97 -1.75
C GLY A 215 -18.04 -6.50 -1.61
N ASP A 216 -17.05 -7.16 -2.21
CA ASP A 216 -16.92 -8.61 -2.30
C ASP A 216 -15.70 -9.19 -1.55
N GLY A 217 -14.83 -8.33 -1.01
CA GLY A 217 -13.60 -8.73 -0.33
C GLY A 217 -12.56 -7.63 -0.28
N HIS A 218 -11.29 -8.02 -0.26
CA HIS A 218 -10.15 -7.10 -0.20
C HIS A 218 -9.36 -7.21 -1.50
N ARG A 219 -9.02 -6.07 -2.11
CA ARG A 219 -8.38 -6.01 -3.43
C ARG A 219 -7.16 -5.10 -3.38
N PHE A 220 -6.19 -5.34 -4.26
CA PHE A 220 -5.09 -4.40 -4.42
C PHE A 220 -5.61 -3.07 -4.96
N PRO A 221 -5.28 -1.93 -4.32
CA PRO A 221 -5.72 -0.63 -4.79
C PRO A 221 -5.02 -0.21 -6.09
N PHE A 222 -3.87 -0.81 -6.41
CA PHE A 222 -3.10 -0.45 -7.58
C PHE A 222 -2.46 -1.65 -8.27
N GLN A 223 -2.46 -1.58 -9.60
CA GLN A 223 -2.19 -2.71 -10.48
C GLN A 223 -0.72 -3.14 -10.41
N LEU A 224 0.20 -2.19 -10.24
CA LEU A 224 1.64 -2.47 -10.15
C LEU A 224 2.00 -3.40 -8.99
N LEU A 225 1.48 -3.13 -7.78
CA LEU A 225 1.76 -3.98 -6.61
C LEU A 225 1.10 -5.35 -6.75
N LYS A 226 -0.13 -5.39 -7.30
CA LYS A 226 -0.79 -6.66 -7.63
C LYS A 226 0.06 -7.50 -8.57
N ASP A 227 0.50 -6.94 -9.69
CA ASP A 227 1.27 -7.66 -10.71
C ASP A 227 2.63 -8.12 -10.19
N TRP A 228 3.25 -7.32 -9.31
CA TRP A 228 4.49 -7.71 -8.65
C TRP A 228 4.29 -8.91 -7.71
N TRP A 229 3.24 -8.91 -6.88
CA TRP A 229 2.90 -10.06 -6.05
C TRP A 229 2.46 -11.26 -6.88
N LEU A 230 1.69 -11.05 -7.95
CA LEU A 230 1.27 -12.10 -8.87
C LEU A 230 2.47 -12.78 -9.51
N ALA A 231 3.45 -12.01 -10.00
CA ALA A 231 4.68 -12.55 -10.59
C ALA A 231 5.45 -13.45 -9.61
N ARG A 232 5.40 -13.16 -8.31
CA ARG A 232 6.05 -13.95 -7.25
C ARG A 232 5.31 -15.25 -6.93
N PHE A 233 3.97 -15.23 -6.98
CA PHE A 233 3.15 -16.32 -6.48
C PHE A 233 2.51 -17.20 -7.55
N ARG A 234 2.38 -16.73 -8.79
CA ARG A 234 1.63 -17.42 -9.86
C ARG A 234 2.04 -18.87 -10.11
N ASP A 235 3.32 -19.20 -9.89
CA ASP A 235 3.86 -20.52 -10.20
C ASP A 235 3.76 -21.51 -9.02
N HIS A 236 3.40 -21.04 -7.82
CA HIS A 236 3.45 -21.83 -6.59
C HIS A 236 2.20 -21.71 -5.69
N HIS A 237 1.38 -20.68 -5.87
CA HIS A 237 0.17 -20.49 -5.08
C HIS A 237 -0.96 -21.38 -5.57
N VAL A 238 -1.48 -22.22 -4.68
CA VAL A 238 -2.73 -22.96 -4.89
C VAL A 238 -3.86 -22.14 -4.28
N PRO A 239 -4.86 -21.71 -5.08
CA PRO A 239 -6.00 -20.95 -4.58
C PRO A 239 -6.66 -21.65 -3.39
N LEU A 240 -7.06 -20.89 -2.37
CA LEU A 240 -7.60 -21.47 -1.13
C LEU A 240 -8.83 -22.36 -1.36
N MET A 241 -9.55 -22.09 -2.45
CA MET A 241 -10.74 -22.82 -2.87
C MET A 241 -10.43 -24.20 -3.47
N ASP A 242 -9.22 -24.35 -4.01
CA ASP A 242 -8.75 -25.57 -4.70
C ASP A 242 -7.87 -26.44 -3.80
N ARG A 243 -7.53 -25.95 -2.60
CA ARG A 243 -6.82 -26.76 -1.59
C ARG A 243 -7.76 -27.88 -1.12
N VAL A 244 -7.41 -29.11 -1.47
CA VAL A 244 -8.10 -30.31 -0.97
C VAL A 244 -7.71 -30.48 0.50
N PRO A 245 -8.67 -30.60 1.44
CA PRO A 245 -8.35 -30.93 2.83
C PRO A 245 -7.48 -32.18 2.85
N GLU A 246 -6.28 -32.11 3.40
CA GLU A 246 -5.54 -33.33 3.70
C GLU A 246 -6.46 -34.19 4.58
N ALA A 247 -6.84 -35.35 4.08
CA ALA A 247 -7.58 -36.33 4.86
C ALA A 247 -6.64 -36.76 6.00
N ASN A 248 -7.03 -36.41 7.24
CA ASN A 248 -6.36 -36.81 8.48
C ASN A 248 -5.85 -38.25 8.47
#